data_AF-A0A959CCT3-F1
#
_entry.id   AF-A0A959CCT3-F1
#
_cell.length_a   1.000
_cell.length_b   1.000
_cell.length_c   1.000
_cell.angle_alpha   90.00
_cell.angle_beta   90.00
_cell.angle_gamma   90.00
#
_symmetry.space_group_name_H-M   'P 1'
#
loop_
_entity.id
_entity.type
_entity.pdbx_description
1 polymer ?
#
loop_
_entity_poly.entity_id
_entity_poly.type
_entity_poly.pdbx_seq_one_letter_code
_entity_poly.pdbx_strand_id
1 'polypeptide(L)' 'ADLTGAYLNGANLNGANLKGANLKGANLNGANLNGAYLERAVLDQAIGLETANFKETIYKGKFSE' A
#
# COMPACT_ATOMS: atom_id res chain seq x y z
N ALA A 1 1.98 -4.77 10.42
CA ALA A 1 1.68 -3.57 11.23
C ALA A 1 0.17 -3.29 11.14
N ASP A 2 -0.43 -2.74 12.20
CA ASP A 2 -1.81 -2.23 12.11
C ASP A 2 -1.76 -0.74 11.77
N LEU A 3 -2.31 -0.39 10.60
CA LEU A 3 -2.41 0.95 10.03
C LEU A 3 -3.87 1.24 9.64
N THR A 4 -4.83 0.59 10.31
CA THR A 4 -6.26 0.77 10.06
C THR A 4 -6.62 2.25 10.23
N GLY A 5 -7.20 2.85 9.19
CA GLY A 5 -7.61 4.27 9.20
C GLY A 5 -6.46 5.28 9.22
N ALA A 6 -5.21 4.86 9.00
CA ALA A 6 -4.06 5.76 9.07
C ALA A 6 -4.11 6.87 7.99
N TYR A 7 -3.70 8.08 8.36
CA TYR A 7 -3.49 9.19 7.42
C TYR A 7 -2.08 9.10 6.82
N LEU A 8 -1.98 8.53 5.62
CA LEU A 8 -0.73 8.31 4.88
C LEU A 8 -0.68 9.15 3.59
N ASN A 9 -1.47 10.22 3.51
CA ASN A 9 -1.51 11.09 2.35
C ASN A 9 -0.13 11.73 2.08
N GLY A 10 0.40 11.54 0.88
CA GLY A 10 1.73 12.01 0.49
C GLY A 10 2.89 11.30 1.19
N ALA A 11 2.65 10.23 1.95
CA ALA A 11 3.70 9.52 2.67
C ALA A 11 4.70 8.86 1.70
N ASN A 12 5.99 8.95 2.01
CA ASN A 12 7.01 8.20 1.29
C ASN A 12 7.19 6.81 1.94
N LEU A 13 6.64 5.79 1.29
CA LEU A 13 6.70 4.38 1.67
C LEU A 13 7.51 3.57 0.64
N ASN A 14 8.41 4.22 -0.10
CA ASN A 14 9.24 3.55 -1.10
C ASN A 14 10.08 2.43 -0.47
N GLY A 15 9.97 1.22 -0.99
CA GLY A 15 10.66 0.04 -0.47
C GLY A 15 10.20 -0.43 0.91
N ALA A 16 9.12 0.14 1.47
CA ALA A 16 8.66 -0.20 2.82
C ALA A 16 8.22 -1.66 2.91
N ASN A 17 8.58 -2.32 4.01
CA ASN A 17 8.06 -3.65 4.31
C ASN A 17 6.69 -3.56 4.98
N LEU A 18 5.63 -3.68 4.18
CA LEU A 18 4.22 -3.66 4.60
C LEU A 18 3.59 -5.05 4.50
N LYS A 19 4.41 -6.11 4.48
CA LYS A 19 3.95 -7.48 4.40
C LYS A 19 3.02 -7.79 5.59
N GLY A 20 1.79 -8.22 5.28
CA GLY A 20 0.77 -8.50 6.28
C GLY A 20 0.26 -7.26 7.02
N ALA A 21 0.53 -6.04 6.53
CA ALA A 21 0.01 -4.85 7.16
C ALA A 21 -1.50 -4.71 6.95
N ASN A 22 -2.22 -4.26 7.98
CA ASN A 22 -3.61 -3.91 7.85
C ASN A 22 -3.72 -2.42 7.53
N LEU A 23 -4.01 -2.09 6.27
CA LEU A 23 -4.22 -0.72 5.75
C LEU A 23 -5.72 -0.45 5.54
N LYS A 24 -6.61 -1.21 6.18
CA LYS A 24 -8.04 -1.06 6.01
C LYS A 24 -8.47 0.39 6.31
N GLY A 25 -9.14 1.04 5.38
CA GLY A 25 -9.60 2.42 5.53
C GLY A 25 -8.48 3.48 5.56
N ALA A 26 -7.22 3.13 5.29
CA ALA A 26 -6.12 4.09 5.29
C ALA A 26 -6.27 5.10 4.13
N ASN A 27 -5.86 6.35 4.37
CA ASN A 27 -5.78 7.37 3.34
C ASN A 27 -4.42 7.35 2.68
N LEU A 28 -4.35 6.85 1.45
CA LEU A 28 -3.13 6.72 0.65
C LEU A 28 -3.02 7.79 -0.46
N ASN A 29 -3.84 8.85 -0.42
CA ASN A 29 -3.81 9.89 -1.46
C ASN A 29 -2.40 10.44 -1.70
N GLY A 30 -1.85 10.23 -2.90
CA GLY A 30 -0.49 10.65 -3.27
C GLY A 30 0.65 9.93 -2.55
N ALA A 31 0.38 8.83 -1.83
CA ALA A 31 1.42 8.05 -1.16
C ALA A 31 2.36 7.39 -2.18
N ASN A 32 3.66 7.42 -1.90
CA ASN A 32 4.65 6.74 -2.73
C ASN A 32 4.93 5.34 -2.18
N LEU A 33 4.32 4.30 -2.76
CA LEU A 33 4.53 2.89 -2.39
C LEU A 33 5.48 2.18 -3.36
N ASN A 34 6.24 2.90 -4.19
CA ASN A 34 7.12 2.25 -5.16
C ASN A 34 8.04 1.21 -4.50
N GLY A 35 8.09 -0.03 -4.98
CA GLY A 35 8.95 -1.06 -4.40
C GLY A 35 8.48 -1.59 -3.04
N ALA A 36 7.34 -1.13 -2.50
CA ALA A 36 6.86 -1.60 -1.20
C ALA A 36 6.42 -3.07 -1.25
N TYR A 37 6.70 -3.80 -0.18
CA TYR A 37 6.31 -5.20 -0.01
C TYR A 37 4.90 -5.24 0.58
N LEU A 38 3.90 -5.60 -0.22
CA LEU A 38 2.48 -5.60 0.15
C LEU A 38 1.91 -7.01 0.26
N GLU A 39 2.75 -8.06 0.34
CA GLU A 39 2.22 -9.42 0.39
C GLU A 39 1.34 -9.63 1.62
N ARG A 40 0.10 -10.09 1.40
CA ARG A 40 -0.92 -10.26 2.46
C ARG A 40 -1.31 -8.95 3.15
N ALA A 41 -0.97 -7.78 2.62
CA ALA A 41 -1.50 -6.53 3.12
C ALA A 41 -3.02 -6.45 2.85
N VAL A 42 -3.77 -5.88 3.80
CA VAL A 42 -5.22 -5.67 3.67
C VAL A 42 -5.44 -4.21 3.28
N LEU A 43 -5.97 -3.96 2.09
CA LEU A 43 -6.24 -2.62 1.55
C LEU A 43 -7.74 -2.30 1.48
N ASP A 44 -8.60 -3.12 2.10
CA ASP A 44 -10.05 -2.95 2.08
C ASP A 44 -10.45 -1.53 2.51
N GLN A 45 -11.28 -0.86 1.72
CA GLN A 45 -11.74 0.51 1.98
C GLN A 45 -10.63 1.58 2.06
N ALA A 46 -9.37 1.26 1.73
CA ALA A 46 -8.35 2.27 1.60
C ALA A 46 -8.75 3.26 0.49
N ILE A 47 -8.49 4.55 0.72
CA ILE A 47 -8.85 5.64 -0.21
C ILE A 47 -7.60 6.24 -0.85
N GLY A 48 -7.73 6.84 -2.02
CA GLY A 48 -6.60 7.47 -2.71
C GLY A 48 -5.68 6.48 -3.42
N LEU A 49 -6.14 5.26 -3.69
CA LEU A 49 -5.38 4.24 -4.42
C LEU A 49 -5.10 4.67 -5.86
N GLU A 50 -5.95 5.51 -6.44
CA GLU A 50 -5.84 6.06 -7.78
C GLU A 50 -4.72 7.10 -7.93
N THR A 51 -4.28 7.73 -6.82
CA THR A 51 -3.18 8.71 -6.82
C THR A 51 -1.91 8.19 -6.15
N ALA A 52 -1.98 7.05 -5.47
CA ALA A 52 -0.81 6.39 -4.90
C ALA A 52 0.06 5.72 -5.98
N ASN A 53 1.38 5.74 -5.77
CA ASN A 53 2.34 5.13 -6.68
C ASN A 53 2.62 3.68 -6.30
N PHE A 54 2.11 2.73 -7.10
CA PHE A 54 2.30 1.28 -6.91
C PHE A 54 3.28 0.63 -7.90
N LYS A 55 4.02 1.41 -8.72
CA LYS A 55 4.76 0.93 -9.91
C LYS A 55 5.54 -0.37 -9.71
N GLU A 56 6.39 -0.43 -8.69
CA GLU A 56 7.23 -1.61 -8.41
C GLU A 56 6.80 -2.35 -7.14
N THR A 57 5.55 -2.18 -6.70
CA THR A 57 5.10 -2.88 -5.49
C THR A 57 5.21 -4.37 -5.64
N ILE A 58 5.71 -5.01 -4.59
CA ILE A 58 5.91 -6.45 -4.53
C ILE A 58 4.68 -7.04 -3.85
N TYR A 59 3.76 -7.54 -4.67
CA TYR A 59 2.64 -8.37 -4.23
C TYR A 59 2.89 -9.82 -4.65
N LYS A 60 2.79 -10.78 -3.72
CA LYS A 60 2.79 -12.20 -4.09
C LYS A 60 1.43 -12.59 -4.64
N GLY A 61 1.32 -12.33 -5.93
CA GLY A 61 0.35 -12.86 -6.86
C GLY A 61 0.85 -12.43 -8.21
N LYS A 62 1.89 -13.11 -8.73
CA LYS A 62 2.31 -12.93 -10.13
C LYS A 62 1.01 -12.86 -10.95
N PHE A 63 0.77 -11.77 -11.66
CA PHE A 63 -0.08 -11.89 -12.83
C PHE A 63 0.56 -13.01 -13.64
N SER A 64 -0.15 -14.13 -13.78
CA SER A 64 0.00 -14.91 -15.00
C SER A 64 -0.26 -13.91 -16.13
N GLU A 65 0.71 -13.82 -17.03
CA GLU A 65 0.81 -12.93 -18.19
C GLU A 65 -0.52 -12.41 -18.76
#